data_AF-A0A959SAQ2-F1
#
_entry.id   AF-A0A959SAQ2-F1
#
_cell.length_a   1.000
_cell.length_b   1.000
_cell.length_c   1.000
_cell.angle_alpha   90.00
_cell.angle_beta   90.00
_cell.angle_gamma   90.00
#
_symmetry.space_group_name_H-M   'P 1'
#
loop_
_entity.id
_entity.type
_entity.pdbx_description
1 polymer ?
#
loop_
_entity_poly.entity_id
_entity_poly.type
_entity_poly.pdbx_seq_one_letter_code
_entity_poly.pdbx_strand_id
1 'polypeptide(L)'
;MPFRVSFKAGMKQSLLAARYFSATAAEVMDGVITGLTERQYAIGINANEQLRLRIWSEDEFLEEDMQELVEWLRGVHRDIVLLHRHGLKECELPELLKDWFTLRSQGRSFFLEQLDPETQDINKADPVLSLGVMAGHAVMVSTNTLMFTELERGMFGLSIARHGSYLLEQVDRVAVGDLRRA
;
A
#
# COMPACT_ATOMS: atom_id res chain seq x y z
N MET A 1 2.84 16.44 3.30
CA MET A 1 3.82 16.57 2.20
C MET A 1 3.04 16.93 0.94
N PRO A 2 3.41 17.97 0.17
CA PRO A 2 2.68 18.27 -1.05
C PRO A 2 3.06 17.25 -2.14
N PHE A 3 2.08 16.86 -2.94
CA PHE A 3 2.26 15.97 -4.07
C PHE A 3 1.80 16.66 -5.35
N ARG A 4 2.54 16.44 -6.43
CA ARG A 4 2.05 16.64 -7.79
C ARG A 4 1.40 15.34 -8.24
N VAL A 5 0.17 15.43 -8.72
CA VAL A 5 -0.61 14.27 -9.17
C VAL A 5 -0.83 14.38 -10.67
N SER A 6 -0.68 13.28 -11.39
CA SER A 6 -1.03 13.17 -12.81
C SER A 6 -1.92 11.95 -13.01
N PHE A 7 -3.07 12.14 -13.64
CA PHE A 7 -4.02 11.06 -13.93
C PHE A 7 -4.09 10.73 -15.43
N LYS A 8 -4.15 9.44 -15.74
CA LYS A 8 -4.51 8.94 -17.07
C LYS A 8 -5.66 7.95 -16.96
N ALA A 9 -6.79 8.30 -17.56
CA ALA A 9 -8.01 7.50 -17.50
C ALA A 9 -8.00 6.29 -18.45
N GLY A 10 -8.84 5.30 -18.12
CA GLY A 10 -9.29 4.26 -19.03
C GLY A 10 -8.70 2.87 -18.77
N MET A 11 -9.49 1.85 -19.13
CA MET A 11 -9.18 0.44 -18.86
C MET A 11 -7.85 -0.02 -19.44
N LYS A 12 -7.51 0.41 -20.67
CA LYS A 12 -6.21 0.07 -21.28
C LYS A 12 -5.05 0.64 -20.47
N GLN A 13 -5.21 1.86 -19.96
CA GLN A 13 -4.21 2.50 -19.12
C GLN A 13 -4.07 1.79 -17.79
N SER A 14 -5.19 1.47 -17.10
CA SER A 14 -5.16 0.68 -15.87
C SER A 14 -4.37 -0.61 -16.03
N LEU A 15 -4.61 -1.36 -17.10
CA LEU A 15 -3.96 -2.64 -17.34
C LEU A 15 -2.46 -2.49 -17.59
N LEU A 16 -2.06 -1.51 -18.41
CA LEU A 16 -0.65 -1.25 -18.71
C LEU A 16 0.09 -0.78 -17.46
N ALA A 17 -0.49 0.16 -16.71
CA ALA A 17 0.07 0.66 -15.47
C ALA A 17 0.16 -0.43 -14.41
N ALA A 18 -0.87 -1.27 -14.24
CA ALA A 18 -0.84 -2.38 -13.29
C ALA A 18 0.32 -3.34 -13.61
N ARG A 19 0.52 -3.72 -14.88
CA ARG A 19 1.66 -4.58 -15.26
C ARG A 19 3.01 -3.95 -14.94
N TYR A 20 3.18 -2.67 -15.26
CA TYR A 20 4.43 -1.95 -14.98
C TYR A 20 4.69 -1.81 -13.47
N PHE A 21 3.67 -1.42 -12.71
CA PHE A 21 3.75 -1.25 -11.26
C PHE A 21 3.96 -2.59 -10.55
N SER A 22 3.31 -3.67 -10.96
CA SER A 22 3.55 -5.01 -10.39
C SER A 22 4.97 -5.51 -10.66
N ALA A 23 5.52 -5.24 -11.85
CA ALA A 23 6.92 -5.58 -12.14
C ALA A 23 7.89 -4.80 -11.24
N THR A 24 7.65 -3.50 -11.07
CA THR A 24 8.46 -2.63 -10.19
C THR A 24 8.37 -3.09 -8.73
N ALA A 25 7.16 -3.41 -8.27
CA ALA A 25 6.95 -3.88 -6.92
C ALA A 25 7.63 -5.23 -6.66
N ALA A 26 7.65 -6.14 -7.63
CA ALA A 26 8.40 -7.39 -7.49
C ALA A 26 9.89 -7.12 -7.29
N GLU A 27 10.49 -6.17 -8.02
CA GLU A 27 11.89 -5.77 -7.83
C GLU A 27 12.15 -5.14 -6.46
N VAL A 28 11.25 -4.26 -5.99
CA VAL A 28 11.35 -3.63 -4.66
C VAL A 28 11.21 -4.70 -3.56
N MET A 29 10.26 -5.62 -3.71
CA MET A 29 9.95 -6.61 -2.68
C MET A 29 10.95 -7.78 -2.61
N ASP A 30 11.64 -8.10 -3.70
CA ASP A 30 12.70 -9.13 -3.72
C ASP A 30 13.78 -8.82 -2.66
N GLY A 31 14.18 -7.55 -2.56
CA GLY A 31 15.12 -7.08 -1.54
C GLY A 31 14.53 -7.04 -0.12
N VAL A 32 13.23 -6.79 0.01
CA VAL A 32 12.55 -6.70 1.32
C VAL A 32 12.36 -8.07 1.94
N ILE A 33 11.90 -9.05 1.18
CA ILE A 33 11.56 -10.39 1.71
C ILE A 33 12.83 -11.20 2.00
N THR A 34 13.93 -10.93 1.30
CA THR A 34 15.19 -11.63 1.50
C THR A 34 15.72 -11.45 2.92
N GLY A 35 15.71 -12.53 3.71
CA GLY A 35 16.18 -12.54 5.10
C GLY A 35 15.07 -12.38 6.15
N LEU A 36 13.82 -12.18 5.74
CA LEU A 36 12.69 -12.13 6.66
C LEU A 36 12.16 -13.53 6.98
N THR A 37 11.56 -13.67 8.16
CA THR A 37 10.93 -14.92 8.60
C THR A 37 9.43 -14.84 8.42
N GLU A 38 8.85 -15.81 7.72
CA GLU A 38 7.40 -15.97 7.60
C GLU A 38 6.78 -16.39 8.93
N ARG A 39 5.69 -15.72 9.31
CA ARG A 39 4.84 -16.05 10.44
C ARG A 39 3.38 -15.91 10.04
N GLN A 40 2.52 -16.76 10.59
CA GLN A 40 1.08 -16.74 10.31
C GLN A 40 0.30 -16.39 11.57
N TYR A 41 -0.67 -15.48 11.43
CA TYR A 41 -1.47 -14.96 12.51
C TYR A 41 -2.95 -15.14 12.20
N ALA A 42 -3.72 -15.54 13.21
CA ALA A 42 -5.18 -15.55 13.17
C ALA A 42 -5.71 -14.66 14.30
N ILE A 43 -6.25 -13.51 13.93
CA ILE A 43 -6.69 -12.47 14.85
C ILE A 43 -8.22 -12.46 14.89
N GLY A 44 -8.81 -12.63 16.07
CA GLY A 44 -10.26 -12.50 16.25
C GLY A 44 -10.69 -11.05 16.07
N ILE A 45 -11.50 -10.77 15.06
CA ILE A 45 -12.09 -9.44 14.84
C ILE A 45 -13.41 -9.32 15.63
N ASN A 46 -14.28 -10.32 15.45
CA ASN A 46 -15.62 -10.43 16.05
C ASN A 46 -15.90 -11.90 16.42
N ALA A 47 -17.05 -12.19 17.05
CA ALA A 47 -17.41 -13.54 17.52
C ALA A 47 -17.31 -14.66 16.45
N ASN A 48 -17.52 -14.33 15.17
CA ASN A 48 -17.49 -15.29 14.05
C ASN A 48 -16.52 -14.88 12.94
N GLU A 49 -15.66 -13.88 13.15
CA GLU A 49 -14.80 -13.32 12.10
C GLU A 49 -13.35 -13.31 12.53
N GLN A 50 -12.49 -13.91 11.69
CA GLN A 50 -11.05 -13.96 11.90
C GLN A 50 -10.33 -13.29 10.74
N LEU A 51 -9.44 -12.38 11.07
CA LEU A 51 -8.45 -11.86 10.15
C LEU A 51 -7.26 -12.82 10.12
N ARG A 52 -6.96 -13.36 8.94
CA ARG A 52 -5.82 -14.26 8.74
C ARG A 52 -4.72 -13.52 7.99
N LEU A 53 -3.55 -13.47 8.60
CA LEU A 53 -2.40 -12.75 8.08
C LEU A 53 -1.22 -13.70 7.93
N ARG A 54 -0.45 -13.51 6.86
CA ARG A 54 0.90 -14.05 6.71
C ARG A 54 1.85 -12.87 6.64
N ILE A 55 2.84 -12.85 7.52
CA ILE A 55 3.74 -11.72 7.70
C ILE A 55 5.17 -12.21 7.63
N TRP A 56 5.97 -11.58 6.78
CA TRP A 56 7.41 -11.73 6.76
C TRP A 56 8.02 -10.51 7.45
N SER A 57 8.75 -10.76 8.52
CA SER A 57 9.44 -9.73 9.30
C SER A 57 10.69 -10.28 9.96
N GLU A 58 11.60 -9.40 10.35
CA GLU A 58 12.78 -9.76 11.14
C GLU A 58 12.32 -10.28 12.51
N ASP A 59 11.65 -9.40 13.27
CA ASP A 59 11.14 -9.70 14.60
C ASP A 59 9.67 -10.16 14.59
N GLU A 60 9.29 -10.84 15.68
CA GLU A 60 7.90 -11.15 15.95
C GLU A 60 7.13 -9.88 16.34
N PHE A 61 5.89 -9.77 15.87
CA PHE A 61 4.99 -8.70 16.27
C PHE A 61 4.38 -9.01 17.63
N LEU A 62 4.49 -8.07 18.56
CA LEU A 62 3.84 -8.14 19.87
C LEU A 62 2.35 -7.82 19.77
N GLU A 63 1.59 -8.09 20.82
CA GLU A 63 0.14 -7.83 20.87
C GLU A 63 -0.19 -6.34 20.59
N GLU A 64 0.61 -5.43 21.13
CA GLU A 64 0.47 -3.98 20.89
C GLU A 64 0.71 -3.62 19.41
N ASP A 65 1.74 -4.21 18.79
CA ASP A 65 2.06 -4.00 17.37
C ASP A 65 0.92 -4.55 16.48
N MET A 66 0.35 -5.69 16.86
CA MET A 66 -0.79 -6.31 16.16
C MET A 66 -2.04 -5.45 16.22
N GLN A 67 -2.33 -4.81 17.36
CA GLN A 67 -3.48 -3.90 17.45
C GLN A 67 -3.33 -2.70 16.51
N GLU A 68 -2.17 -2.05 16.51
CA GLU A 68 -1.87 -0.93 15.59
C GLU A 68 -2.01 -1.36 14.13
N LEU A 69 -1.46 -2.54 13.78
CA LEU A 69 -1.52 -3.10 12.44
C LEU A 69 -2.96 -3.36 11.98
N VAL A 70 -3.81 -3.93 12.84
CA VAL A 70 -5.21 -4.18 12.52
C VAL A 70 -5.98 -2.89 12.26
N GLU A 71 -5.77 -1.86 13.09
CA GLU A 71 -6.38 -0.55 12.89
C GLU A 71 -5.92 0.08 11.57
N TRP A 72 -4.64 -0.05 11.24
CA TRP A 72 -4.11 0.45 9.99
C TRP A 72 -4.67 -0.29 8.77
N LEU A 73 -4.74 -1.62 8.81
CA LEU A 73 -5.34 -2.43 7.75
C LEU A 73 -6.80 -2.06 7.49
N ARG A 74 -7.58 -1.77 8.55
CA ARG A 74 -8.95 -1.24 8.40
C ARG A 74 -8.99 0.09 7.66
N GLY A 75 -8.01 0.97 7.93
CA GLY A 75 -7.81 2.21 7.19
C GLY A 75 -7.54 1.96 5.70
N VAL A 76 -6.57 1.10 5.40
CA VAL A 76 -6.22 0.70 4.02
C VAL A 76 -7.44 0.15 3.27
N HIS A 77 -8.22 -0.73 3.90
CA HIS A 77 -9.46 -1.26 3.31
C HIS A 77 -10.46 -0.17 2.98
N ARG A 78 -10.70 0.74 3.92
CA ARG A 78 -11.60 1.89 3.70
C ARG A 78 -11.11 2.73 2.51
N ASP A 79 -9.82 3.00 2.43
CA ASP A 79 -9.24 3.81 1.35
C ASP A 79 -9.38 3.11 0.00
N ILE A 80 -9.13 1.78 -0.07
CA ILE A 80 -9.35 0.96 -1.26
C ILE A 80 -10.82 1.02 -1.72
N VAL A 81 -11.77 0.94 -0.79
CA VAL A 81 -13.20 1.04 -1.11
C VAL A 81 -13.53 2.44 -1.69
N LEU A 82 -12.98 3.51 -1.11
CA LEU A 82 -13.17 4.87 -1.60
C LEU A 82 -12.57 5.08 -2.99
N LEU A 83 -11.38 4.52 -3.23
CA LEU A 83 -10.68 4.52 -4.52
C LEU A 83 -11.49 3.88 -5.65
N HIS A 84 -12.28 2.84 -5.34
CA HIS A 84 -13.14 2.17 -6.31
C HIS A 84 -14.48 2.87 -6.55
N ARG A 85 -14.98 3.63 -5.57
CA ARG A 85 -16.30 4.28 -5.64
C ARG A 85 -16.26 5.61 -6.38
N HIS A 86 -15.13 6.31 -6.35
CA HIS A 86 -15.01 7.64 -6.91
C HIS A 86 -13.90 7.69 -7.96
N GLY A 87 -14.19 8.25 -9.13
CA GLY A 87 -13.14 8.85 -9.94
C GLY A 87 -12.60 10.04 -9.18
N LEU A 88 -11.67 9.81 -8.26
CA LEU A 88 -11.10 10.84 -7.40
C LEU A 88 -10.51 11.96 -8.25
N LYS A 89 -10.77 13.20 -7.85
CA LYS A 89 -10.06 14.32 -8.45
C LYS A 89 -8.60 14.26 -8.00
N GLU A 90 -7.70 14.71 -8.86
CA GLU A 90 -6.25 14.71 -8.60
C GLU A 90 -5.88 15.37 -7.26
N CYS A 91 -6.65 16.36 -6.80
CA CYS A 91 -6.43 17.06 -5.53
C CYS A 91 -6.82 16.30 -4.26
N GLU A 92 -7.64 15.25 -4.36
CA GLU A 92 -8.17 14.50 -3.20
C GLU A 92 -7.32 13.26 -2.88
N LEU A 93 -6.60 12.76 -3.88
CA LEU A 93 -5.83 11.52 -3.77
C LEU A 93 -4.71 11.57 -2.70
N PRO A 94 -3.89 12.63 -2.59
CA PRO A 94 -2.82 12.65 -1.60
C PRO A 94 -3.33 12.67 -0.15
N GLU A 95 -4.47 13.29 0.12
CA GLU A 95 -5.04 13.30 1.47
C GLU A 95 -5.63 11.92 1.81
N LEU A 96 -6.26 11.25 0.84
CA LEU A 96 -6.75 9.89 1.02
C LEU A 96 -5.61 8.91 1.34
N LEU A 97 -4.47 9.02 0.65
CA LEU A 97 -3.33 8.12 0.80
C LEU A 97 -2.35 8.56 1.91
N LYS A 98 -2.63 9.65 2.62
CA LYS A 98 -1.72 10.24 3.61
C LYS A 98 -1.25 9.24 4.66
N ASP A 99 -2.15 8.37 5.11
CA ASP A 99 -1.85 7.36 6.12
C ASP A 99 -0.93 6.25 5.62
N TRP A 100 -0.82 6.06 4.31
CA TRP A 100 0.07 5.09 3.66
C TRP A 100 1.51 5.62 3.61
N PHE A 101 1.67 6.94 3.47
CA PHE A 101 2.96 7.63 3.51
C PHE A 101 3.47 7.91 4.93
N THR A 102 2.62 7.72 5.95
CA THR A 102 2.98 8.02 7.34
C THR A 102 3.87 6.93 7.91
N LEU A 103 4.93 7.31 8.62
CA LEU A 103 5.82 6.38 9.32
C LEU A 103 5.04 5.61 10.39
N ARG A 104 5.03 4.29 10.30
CA ARG A 104 4.32 3.37 11.21
C ARG A 104 5.24 2.25 11.71
N SER A 105 4.74 1.48 12.69
CA SER A 105 5.42 0.28 13.20
C SER A 105 6.86 0.54 13.62
N GLN A 106 7.12 1.70 14.24
CA GLN A 106 8.45 2.12 14.70
C GLN A 106 9.53 2.14 13.59
N GLY A 107 9.13 2.28 12.32
CA GLY A 107 10.07 2.25 11.19
C GLY A 107 10.49 0.86 10.74
N ARG A 108 9.79 -0.20 11.16
CA ARG A 108 10.10 -1.58 10.73
C ARG A 108 9.81 -1.80 9.24
N SER A 109 10.57 -2.68 8.63
CA SER A 109 10.29 -3.22 7.29
C SER A 109 9.66 -4.60 7.41
N PHE A 110 8.61 -4.86 6.65
CA PHE A 110 7.93 -6.15 6.62
C PHE A 110 7.08 -6.29 5.35
N PHE A 111 6.75 -7.53 5.02
CA PHE A 111 5.76 -7.85 4.02
C PHE A 111 4.57 -8.55 4.68
N LEU A 112 3.36 -8.21 4.27
CA LEU A 112 2.13 -8.78 4.82
C LEU A 112 1.19 -9.18 3.70
N GLU A 113 0.56 -10.33 3.88
CA GLU A 113 -0.59 -10.80 3.12
C GLU A 113 -1.77 -10.98 4.05
N GLN A 114 -2.92 -10.43 3.66
CA GLN A 114 -4.19 -10.86 4.19
C GLN A 114 -4.73 -11.97 3.31
N LEU A 115 -5.05 -13.10 3.94
CA LEU A 115 -5.51 -14.30 3.26
C LEU A 115 -7.02 -14.33 3.18
N ASP A 116 -7.55 -14.99 2.14
CA ASP A 116 -8.99 -15.22 2.02
C ASP A 116 -9.53 -16.00 3.24
N PRO A 117 -10.46 -15.41 4.03
CA PRO A 117 -11.03 -16.08 5.19
C PRO A 117 -11.86 -17.32 4.83
N GLU A 118 -12.35 -17.45 3.60
CA GLU A 118 -13.16 -18.58 3.15
C GLU A 118 -12.32 -19.83 2.85
N THR A 119 -11.00 -19.66 2.68
CA THR A 119 -10.11 -20.80 2.38
C THR A 119 -9.87 -21.62 3.64
N GLN A 120 -10.09 -22.95 3.57
CA GLN A 120 -9.90 -23.85 4.71
C GLN A 120 -8.42 -24.14 5.02
N ASP A 121 -7.56 -24.14 4.01
CA ASP A 121 -6.12 -24.39 4.13
C ASP A 121 -5.34 -23.08 3.97
N ILE A 122 -4.83 -22.54 5.08
CA ILE A 122 -4.10 -21.27 5.12
C ILE A 122 -2.83 -21.27 4.25
N ASN A 123 -2.24 -22.43 4.01
CA ASN A 123 -1.04 -22.54 3.16
C ASN A 123 -1.37 -22.46 1.66
N LYS A 124 -2.65 -22.61 1.29
CA LYS A 124 -3.15 -22.53 -0.08
C LYS A 124 -4.06 -21.32 -0.31
N ALA A 125 -4.29 -20.53 0.73
CA ALA A 125 -5.13 -19.34 0.62
C ALA A 125 -4.43 -18.31 -0.25
N ASP A 126 -5.12 -17.86 -1.29
CA ASP A 126 -4.68 -16.74 -2.10
C ASP A 126 -4.77 -15.44 -1.27
N PRO A 127 -3.81 -14.53 -1.40
CA PRO A 127 -3.89 -13.24 -0.74
C PRO A 127 -4.97 -12.36 -1.39
N VAL A 128 -5.86 -11.80 -0.57
CA VAL A 128 -6.84 -10.80 -1.00
C VAL A 128 -6.27 -9.38 -0.99
N LEU A 129 -5.24 -9.17 -0.16
CA LEU A 129 -4.49 -7.94 -0.02
C LEU A 129 -3.03 -8.29 0.30
N SER A 130 -2.10 -7.63 -0.38
CA SER A 130 -0.67 -7.68 -0.07
C SER A 130 -0.16 -6.28 0.23
N LEU A 131 0.68 -6.14 1.25
CA LEU A 131 1.22 -4.89 1.75
C LEU A 131 2.72 -5.01 1.95
N GLY A 132 3.49 -4.18 1.26
CA GLY A 132 4.93 -4.06 1.45
C GLY A 132 5.25 -2.79 2.23
N VAL A 133 6.02 -2.93 3.31
CA VAL A 133 6.41 -1.83 4.18
C VAL A 133 7.93 -1.78 4.26
N MET A 134 8.51 -0.61 3.97
CA MET A 134 9.94 -0.36 4.10
C MET A 134 10.17 0.85 4.98
N ALA A 135 11.04 0.69 5.97
CA ALA A 135 11.36 1.73 6.94
C ALA A 135 10.09 2.38 7.55
N GLY A 136 9.03 1.59 7.78
CA GLY A 136 7.74 2.04 8.31
C GLY A 136 6.80 2.73 7.32
N HIS A 137 7.13 2.82 6.03
CA HIS A 137 6.27 3.41 5.00
C HIS A 137 5.71 2.33 4.07
N ALA A 138 4.45 2.48 3.64
CA ALA A 138 3.92 1.58 2.62
C ALA A 138 4.57 1.89 1.26
N VAL A 139 5.29 0.91 0.74
CA VAL A 139 5.90 0.95 -0.61
C VAL A 139 5.14 0.11 -1.62
N MET A 140 4.21 -0.73 -1.15
CA MET A 140 3.33 -1.53 -1.99
C MET A 140 1.99 -1.77 -1.30
N VAL A 141 0.89 -1.59 -2.03
CA VAL A 141 -0.44 -2.09 -1.65
C VAL A 141 -1.05 -2.73 -2.89
N SER A 142 -1.41 -4.00 -2.81
CA SER A 142 -1.91 -4.76 -3.96
C SER A 142 -3.18 -5.53 -3.60
N THR A 143 -4.17 -5.47 -4.49
CA THR A 143 -5.34 -6.35 -4.52
C THR A 143 -5.56 -6.85 -5.95
N ASN A 144 -6.58 -7.67 -6.16
CA ASN A 144 -6.99 -8.11 -7.50
C ASN A 144 -7.41 -6.97 -8.45
N THR A 145 -7.70 -5.77 -7.93
CA THR A 145 -8.20 -4.63 -8.72
C THR A 145 -7.40 -3.34 -8.52
N LEU A 146 -6.39 -3.35 -7.66
CA LEU A 146 -5.62 -2.16 -7.31
C LEU A 146 -4.14 -2.51 -7.17
N MET A 147 -3.27 -1.65 -7.69
CA MET A 147 -1.83 -1.75 -7.49
C MET A 147 -1.29 -0.37 -7.15
N PHE A 148 -0.78 -0.21 -5.93
CA PHE A 148 0.01 0.93 -5.49
C PHE A 148 1.45 0.47 -5.28
N THR A 149 2.42 1.27 -5.73
CA THR A 149 3.83 0.99 -5.48
C THR A 149 4.68 2.26 -5.51
N GLU A 150 5.75 2.31 -4.71
CA GLU A 150 6.85 3.25 -4.91
C GLU A 150 7.68 2.82 -6.14
N LEU A 151 7.87 3.74 -7.09
CA LEU A 151 8.60 3.50 -8.33
C LEU A 151 10.07 3.90 -8.21
N GLU A 152 10.28 5.01 -7.52
CA GLU A 152 11.56 5.55 -7.10
C GLU A 152 11.28 6.45 -5.89
N ARG A 153 12.33 6.88 -5.18
CA ARG A 153 12.18 7.63 -3.94
C ARG A 153 11.27 8.85 -4.12
N GLY A 154 10.12 8.85 -3.46
CA GLY A 154 9.15 9.95 -3.52
C GLY A 154 8.26 9.96 -4.77
N MET A 155 8.32 8.95 -5.63
CA MET A 155 7.45 8.77 -6.79
C MET A 155 6.63 7.49 -6.66
N PHE A 156 5.31 7.61 -6.73
CA PHE A 156 4.39 6.51 -6.48
C PHE A 156 3.45 6.32 -7.66
N GLY A 157 3.29 5.06 -8.06
CA GLY A 157 2.30 4.63 -9.04
C GLY A 157 1.07 4.07 -8.35
N LEU A 158 -0.12 4.43 -8.86
CA LEU A 158 -1.38 3.81 -8.46
C LEU A 158 -2.19 3.44 -9.68
N SER A 159 -2.50 2.16 -9.86
CA SER A 159 -3.42 1.68 -10.88
C SER A 159 -4.69 1.16 -10.22
N ILE A 160 -5.84 1.53 -10.79
CA ILE A 160 -7.15 1.06 -10.35
C ILE A 160 -7.85 0.47 -11.56
N ALA A 161 -8.28 -0.78 -11.46
CA ALA A 161 -8.95 -1.51 -12.52
C ALA A 161 -10.13 -0.70 -13.07
N ARG A 162 -10.23 -0.62 -14.39
CA ARG A 162 -11.28 0.08 -15.16
C ARG A 162 -11.31 1.61 -15.03
N HIS A 163 -10.56 2.22 -14.11
CA HIS A 163 -10.59 3.67 -13.87
C HIS A 163 -9.45 4.40 -14.58
N GLY A 164 -8.22 3.96 -14.33
CA GLY A 164 -7.02 4.51 -14.93
C GLY A 164 -5.82 4.30 -14.02
N SER A 165 -4.84 5.19 -14.13
CA SER A 165 -3.66 5.21 -13.27
C SER A 165 -3.29 6.63 -12.87
N TYR A 166 -2.76 6.76 -11.67
CA TYR A 166 -2.17 7.97 -11.12
C TYR A 166 -0.67 7.82 -10.98
N LEU A 167 0.03 8.93 -11.15
CA LEU A 167 1.41 9.12 -10.73
C LEU A 167 1.41 10.22 -9.67
N LEU A 168 1.98 9.93 -8.50
CA LEU A 168 2.15 10.89 -7.41
C LEU A 168 3.64 11.17 -7.24
N GLU A 169 4.03 12.43 -7.35
CA GLU A 169 5.40 12.90 -7.16
C GLU A 169 5.46 13.79 -5.93
N GLN A 170 6.24 13.40 -4.93
CA GLN A 170 6.49 14.21 -3.75
C GLN A 170 7.30 15.44 -4.16
N VAL A 171 6.72 16.62 -3.96
CA VAL A 171 7.42 17.89 -4.24
C VAL A 171 8.04 18.41 -2.96
N ASP A 172 9.36 18.57 -2.96
CA ASP A 172 10.04 19.32 -1.91
C ASP A 172 9.54 20.76 -1.94
N ARG A 173 9.14 21.29 -0.76
CA ARG A 173 8.89 22.72 -0.61
C ARG A 173 10.22 23.46 -0.67
N VAL A 174 10.85 23.55 -1.84
CA VAL A 174 11.88 24.56 -2.07
C VAL A 174 11.15 25.91 -2.11
N ALA A 175 11.59 26.79 -1.23
CA ALA A 175 11.00 28.09 -0.94
C ALA A 175 10.59 28.87 -2.20
N VAL A 176 9.30 29.20 -2.30
CA VAL A 176 8.89 30.41 -3.03
C VAL A 176 9.25 31.60 -2.13
N GLY A 177 10.55 31.87 -2.06
CA GLY A 177 11.13 33.02 -1.39
C GLY A 177 12.23 33.58 -2.28
N ASP A 178 12.05 34.81 -2.75
CA ASP A 178 13.07 35.67 -3.37
C ASP A 178 13.57 35.36 -4.79
N LEU A 179 12.66 35.41 -5.77
CA LEU A 179 13.00 35.79 -7.15
C LEU A 179 12.36 37.12 -7.59
N ARG A 180 12.00 37.99 -6.63
CA ARG A 180 11.58 39.37 -6.90
C ARG A 180 12.38 40.35 -6.05
N ARG A 181 13.68 40.46 -6.34
CA ARG A 181 14.53 41.66 -6.15
C ARG A 181 15.95 41.34 -6.62
N ALA A 182 16.21 41.62 -7.89
CA ALA A 182 17.51 42.00 -8.40
C ALA A 182 17.27 43.11 -9.43
#